data_AF-A0A1F8SQM9-F1
#
_entry.id   AF-A0A1F8SQM9-F1
#
_cell.length_a   1.000
_cell.length_b   1.000
_cell.length_c   1.000
_cell.angle_alpha   90.00
_cell.angle_beta   90.00
_cell.angle_gamma   90.00
#
_symmetry.space_group_name_H-M   'P 1'
#
loop_
_entity.id
_entity.type
_entity.pdbx_description
1 polymer ?
#
loop_
_entity_poly.entity_id
_entity_poly.type
_entity_poly.pdbx_seq_one_letter_code
_entity_poly.pdbx_strand_id
1 'polypeptide(L)'
;MRLAWYAWWQAHSVESVAISHGLKSYHAGWIEAFPFNIVAELPPGEKTPPFIPGLVDSRTARELYGDGVFGGPYQVDGAILDDVFSTALQDILQLLHFDIK
;
A
#
# COMPACT_ATOMS: atom_id res chain seq x y z
N MET A 1 -6.55 29.34 4.10
CA MET A 1 -6.08 28.09 3.46
C MET A 1 -6.71 26.92 4.21
N ARG A 2 -7.30 25.95 3.52
CA ARG A 2 -7.79 24.69 4.12
C ARG A 2 -6.85 23.57 3.67
N LEU A 3 -6.46 22.69 4.60
CA LEU A 3 -5.57 21.56 4.35
C LEU A 3 -6.21 20.29 4.94
N ALA A 4 -6.23 19.22 4.15
CA ALA A 4 -6.53 17.88 4.62
C ALA A 4 -5.31 16.99 4.36
N TRP A 5 -4.83 16.28 5.38
CA TRP A 5 -3.78 15.27 5.22
C TRP A 5 -4.44 13.90 5.07
N TYR A 6 -4.27 13.29 3.90
CA TYR A 6 -4.84 11.99 3.58
C TYR A 6 -3.72 11.01 3.21
N ALA A 7 -3.43 10.08 4.13
CA ALA A 7 -2.53 8.96 3.90
C ALA A 7 -3.33 7.78 3.39
N TRP A 8 -3.51 7.70 2.07
CA TRP A 8 -4.41 6.73 1.41
C TRP A 8 -4.14 5.27 1.82
N TRP A 9 -2.87 4.90 2.05
CA TRP A 9 -2.47 3.54 2.46
C TRP A 9 -2.89 3.16 3.89
N GLN A 10 -3.39 4.11 4.69
CA GLN A 10 -3.96 3.87 6.02
C GLN A 10 -5.50 4.00 6.05
N ALA A 11 -6.12 4.33 4.90
CA ALA A 11 -7.56 4.51 4.83
C ALA A 11 -8.29 3.17 4.98
N HIS A 12 -9.34 3.13 5.80
CA HIS A 12 -10.13 1.92 6.03
C HIS A 12 -10.82 1.42 4.75
N SER A 13 -11.21 2.34 3.88
CA SER A 13 -11.74 2.08 2.54
C SER A 13 -10.75 1.27 1.70
N VAL A 14 -9.48 1.71 1.63
CA VAL A 14 -8.39 1.02 0.92
C VAL A 14 -8.05 -0.31 1.59
N GLU A 15 -7.98 -0.38 2.92
CA GLU A 15 -7.77 -1.64 3.65
C GLU A 15 -8.90 -2.65 3.37
N SER A 16 -10.14 -2.18 3.25
CA SER A 16 -11.29 -3.03 2.94
C SER A 16 -11.17 -3.69 1.56
N VAL A 17 -10.56 -3.01 0.58
CA VAL A 17 -10.26 -3.61 -0.75
C VAL A 17 -9.24 -4.75 -0.59
N ALA A 18 -8.16 -4.54 0.17
CA ALA A 18 -7.19 -5.60 0.41
C ALA A 18 -7.86 -6.81 1.09
N ILE A 19 -8.66 -6.57 2.13
CA ILE A 19 -9.36 -7.62 2.86
C ILE A 19 -10.36 -8.36 1.96
N SER A 20 -11.11 -7.67 1.09
CA SER A 20 -12.10 -8.32 0.21
C SER A 20 -11.46 -9.27 -0.80
N HIS A 21 -10.20 -9.03 -1.15
CA HIS A 21 -9.40 -9.90 -2.02
C HIS A 21 -8.56 -10.93 -1.23
N GLY A 22 -8.75 -11.03 0.09
CA GLY A 22 -7.99 -11.97 0.94
C GLY A 22 -6.53 -11.59 1.13
N LEU A 23 -6.19 -10.32 0.93
CA LEU A 23 -4.84 -9.79 0.97
C LEU A 23 -4.60 -8.96 2.23
N LYS A 24 -3.32 -8.82 2.57
CA LYS A 24 -2.85 -7.85 3.55
C LYS A 24 -1.89 -6.87 2.88
N SER A 25 -1.97 -5.61 3.29
CA SER A 25 -1.08 -4.54 2.83
C SER A 25 0.26 -4.61 3.58
N TYR A 26 1.36 -4.41 2.84
CA TYR A 26 2.72 -4.36 3.37
C TYR A 26 3.47 -3.16 2.78
N HIS A 27 4.47 -2.67 3.51
CA HIS A 27 5.37 -1.62 3.01
C HIS A 27 6.16 -2.11 1.80
N ALA A 28 6.32 -1.24 0.79
CA ALA A 28 7.00 -1.55 -0.46
C ALA A 28 6.42 -2.77 -1.20
N GLY A 29 5.17 -3.14 -0.90
CA GLY A 29 4.53 -4.36 -1.41
C GLY A 29 3.63 -4.10 -2.62
N TRP A 30 2.84 -5.12 -2.97
CA TRP A 30 1.91 -5.07 -4.09
C TRP A 30 0.98 -3.86 -4.09
N ILE A 31 0.56 -3.34 -2.93
CA ILE A 31 -0.47 -2.30 -2.82
C ILE A 31 -0.02 -0.94 -3.39
N GLU A 32 1.29 -0.73 -3.53
CA GLU A 32 1.85 0.45 -4.15
C GLU A 32 2.38 0.19 -5.57
N ALA A 33 2.27 -1.03 -6.10
CA ALA A 33 2.84 -1.44 -7.39
C ALA A 33 1.91 -1.10 -8.59
N PHE A 34 1.44 0.13 -8.68
CA PHE A 34 0.58 0.56 -9.78
C PHE A 34 1.27 0.46 -11.15
N PRO A 35 0.55 0.17 -12.24
CA PRO A 35 1.14 0.08 -13.58
C PRO A 35 1.94 1.33 -14.00
N PHE A 36 1.59 2.50 -13.47
CA PHE A 36 2.26 3.77 -13.76
C PHE A 36 3.50 4.08 -12.91
N ASN A 37 3.85 3.25 -11.90
CA ASN A 37 5.04 3.45 -11.07
C ASN A 37 5.99 2.25 -11.01
N ILE A 38 5.65 1.15 -11.67
CA ILE A 38 6.56 0.02 -11.89
C ILE A 38 7.64 0.44 -12.90
N VAL A 39 8.91 0.31 -12.51
CA VAL A 39 10.09 0.69 -13.34
C VAL A 39 10.94 -0.50 -13.76
N ALA A 40 10.65 -1.69 -13.25
CA ALA A 40 11.34 -2.94 -13.55
C ALA A 40 10.40 -4.12 -13.29
N GLU A 41 10.75 -5.30 -13.79
CA GLU A 41 10.02 -6.53 -13.48
C GLU A 41 10.02 -6.79 -11.97
N LEU A 42 8.83 -7.04 -11.42
CA LEU A 42 8.68 -7.40 -10.02
C LEU A 42 8.91 -8.91 -9.83
N PRO A 43 9.47 -9.34 -8.69
CA PRO A 43 9.66 -10.76 -8.42
C PRO A 43 8.31 -11.52 -8.41
N PRO A 44 8.28 -12.80 -8.81
CA PRO A 44 7.11 -13.64 -8.59
C PRO A 44 7.00 -14.09 -7.13
N GLY A 45 5.80 -14.54 -6.74
CA GLY A 45 5.56 -15.15 -5.43
C GLY A 45 5.35 -14.16 -4.30
N GLU A 46 5.63 -14.62 -3.08
CA GLU A 46 5.40 -13.87 -1.85
C GLU A 46 6.61 -13.89 -0.92
N LYS A 47 6.71 -12.87 -0.09
CA LYS A 47 7.73 -12.72 0.94
C LYS A 47 7.13 -13.01 2.32
N THR A 48 7.75 -13.92 3.06
CA THR A 48 7.43 -14.12 4.47
C THR A 48 7.87 -12.89 5.27
N PRO A 49 6.95 -12.23 6.02
CA PRO A 49 7.34 -11.12 6.87
C PRO A 49 8.37 -11.53 7.92
N PRO A 50 9.49 -10.79 8.08
CA PRO A 50 10.47 -11.12 9.11
C PRO A 50 9.89 -10.86 10.51
N PHE A 51 10.43 -11.53 11.52
CA PHE A 51 10.19 -11.14 12.91
C PHE A 51 10.99 -9.88 13.23
N ILE A 52 10.32 -8.86 13.78
CA ILE A 52 10.94 -7.57 14.08
C ILE A 52 10.80 -7.33 15.60
N PRO A 53 11.89 -7.18 16.36
CA PRO A 53 11.84 -7.02 17.81
C PRO A 53 11.38 -5.61 18.28
N GLY A 54 10.97 -4.74 17.34
CA GLY A 54 10.58 -3.35 17.60
C GLY A 54 11.10 -2.40 16.53
N LEU A 55 11.29 -1.13 16.87
CA LEU A 55 11.97 -0.19 15.98
C LEU A 55 13.46 -0.54 15.92
N VAL A 56 14.00 -0.72 14.72
CA VAL A 56 15.41 -1.06 14.50
C VAL A 56 16.12 0.07 13.76
N ASP A 57 17.45 0.13 13.87
CA ASP A 57 18.25 1.07 13.10
C ASP A 57 18.29 0.69 11.60
N SER A 58 18.82 1.60 10.77
CA SER A 58 18.82 1.44 9.31
C SER A 58 19.68 0.28 8.82
N ARG A 59 20.74 -0.10 9.55
CA ARG A 59 21.59 -1.26 9.19
C ARG A 59 20.81 -2.54 9.43
N THR A 60 20.22 -2.68 10.62
CA THR A 60 19.38 -3.84 10.93
C THR A 60 18.15 -3.91 10.02
N ALA A 61 17.52 -2.79 9.70
CA ALA A 61 16.42 -2.76 8.73
C ALA A 61 16.85 -3.28 7.35
N ARG A 62 18.03 -2.88 6.87
CA ARG A 62 18.56 -3.38 5.59
C ARG A 62 18.79 -4.88 5.62
N GLU A 63 19.32 -5.42 6.72
CA GLU A 63 19.56 -6.85 6.87
C GLU A 63 18.24 -7.65 6.94
N LEU A 64 17.22 -7.14 7.64
CA LEU A 64 15.93 -7.80 7.78
C LEU A 64 15.10 -7.77 6.50
N TYR A 65 15.04 -6.61 5.82
CA TYR A 65 14.14 -6.42 4.69
C TYR A 65 14.83 -6.59 3.34
N GLY A 66 16.15 -6.42 3.22
CA GLY A 66 16.85 -6.60 1.94
C GLY A 66 16.34 -5.68 0.83
N ASP A 67 15.42 -6.17 0.02
CA ASP A 67 14.72 -5.47 -1.08
C ASP A 67 13.76 -4.35 -0.61
N GLY A 68 13.51 -4.25 0.69
CA GLY A 68 12.65 -3.24 1.30
C GLY A 68 11.19 -3.66 1.47
N VAL A 69 10.76 -4.76 0.86
CA VAL A 69 9.40 -5.31 1.00
C VAL A 69 9.22 -5.92 2.38
N PHE A 70 8.14 -5.62 3.08
CA PHE A 70 7.94 -6.14 4.45
C PHE A 70 7.22 -7.48 4.50
N GLY A 71 6.62 -7.92 3.39
CA GLY A 71 5.99 -9.22 3.26
C GLY A 71 4.87 -9.24 2.23
N GLY A 72 4.19 -10.38 2.15
CA GLY A 72 3.06 -10.59 1.25
C GLY A 72 3.50 -10.81 -0.21
N PRO A 73 2.53 -10.89 -1.13
CA PRO A 73 2.83 -11.05 -2.54
C PRO A 73 3.56 -9.82 -3.09
N TYR A 74 4.52 -10.05 -3.98
CA TYR A 74 5.21 -8.97 -4.70
C TYR A 74 4.31 -8.35 -5.78
N GLN A 75 3.38 -9.14 -6.32
CA GLN A 75 2.47 -8.76 -7.40
C GLN A 75 1.09 -9.33 -7.15
N VAL A 76 0.08 -8.60 -7.59
CA VAL A 76 -1.32 -9.06 -7.61
C VAL A 76 -1.89 -8.76 -8.99
N ASP A 77 -3.12 -9.21 -9.25
CA ASP A 77 -3.84 -8.83 -10.45
C ASP A 77 -4.00 -7.30 -10.54
N GLY A 78 -3.75 -6.73 -11.71
CA GLY A 78 -3.89 -5.29 -11.95
C GLY A 78 -5.30 -4.76 -11.62
N ALA A 79 -6.34 -5.58 -11.78
CA ALA A 79 -7.71 -5.20 -11.42
C ALA A 79 -7.85 -4.88 -9.92
N ILE A 80 -7.07 -5.55 -9.05
CA ILE A 80 -7.08 -5.27 -7.60
C ILE A 80 -6.46 -3.90 -7.32
N LEU A 81 -5.41 -3.53 -8.07
CA LEU A 81 -4.81 -2.20 -7.98
C LEU A 81 -5.73 -1.10 -8.52
N ASP A 82 -6.50 -1.39 -9.57
CA ASP A 82 -7.52 -0.48 -10.08
C ASP A 82 -8.62 -0.22 -9.04
N ASP A 83 -9.03 -1.24 -8.28
CA ASP A 83 -9.97 -1.10 -7.15
C ASP A 83 -9.38 -0.22 -6.04
N VAL A 84 -8.11 -0.43 -5.68
CA VAL A 84 -7.40 0.40 -4.68
C VAL A 84 -7.34 1.86 -5.14
N PHE A 85 -6.94 2.10 -6.39
CA PHE A 85 -6.84 3.44 -6.96
C PHE A 85 -8.18 4.14 -6.98
N SER A 86 -9.22 3.45 -7.47
CA SER A 86 -10.58 3.99 -7.56
C SER A 86 -11.13 4.33 -6.18
N THR A 87 -10.87 3.49 -5.18
CA THR A 87 -11.29 3.71 -3.79
C THR A 87 -10.60 4.93 -3.17
N ALA A 88 -9.27 5.05 -3.33
CA ALA A 88 -8.53 6.21 -2.83
C ALA A 88 -8.96 7.51 -3.54
N LEU A 89 -9.28 7.44 -4.84
CA LEU A 89 -9.82 8.57 -5.59
C LEU A 89 -11.18 9.01 -5.04
N GLN A 90 -12.07 8.06 -4.73
CA GLN A 90 -13.37 8.38 -4.13
C GLN A 90 -13.22 9.07 -2.78
N ASP A 91 -12.32 8.61 -1.91
CA ASP A 91 -12.04 9.28 -0.63
C ASP A 91 -11.60 10.73 -0.84
N ILE A 92 -10.69 10.97 -1.80
CA ILE A 92 -10.22 12.32 -2.13
C ILE A 92 -11.37 13.18 -2.64
N LEU A 93 -12.24 12.66 -3.52
CA LEU A 93 -13.40 13.41 -4.01
C LEU A 93 -14.35 13.77 -2.86
N GLN A 94 -14.57 12.87 -1.90
CA GLN A 94 -15.36 13.18 -0.69
C GLN A 94 -14.69 14.24 0.18
N LEU A 95 -13.37 14.18 0.38
CA LEU A 95 -12.62 15.19 1.14
C LEU A 95 -12.63 16.57 0.46
N LEU A 96 -12.69 16.59 -0.87
CA LEU A 96 -12.76 17.81 -1.68
C LEU A 96 -14.19 18.34 -1.82
N HIS A 97 -15.22 17.53 -1.56
CA HIS A 97 -16.58 18.02 -1.44
C HIS A 97 -16.65 18.97 -0.24
N PHE A 98 -16.47 20.26 -0.52
CA PHE A 98 -16.65 21.32 0.45
C PHE A 98 -18.14 21.39 0.77
N ASP A 99 -18.61 20.60 1.73
CA ASP A 99 -19.95 20.78 2.29
C ASP A 99 -20.05 22.22 2.80
N ILE A 100 -20.72 23.06 2.04
CA ILE A 100 -20.98 24.45 2.38
C ILE A 100 -21.99 24.41 3.52
N LYS A 101 -21.54 24.73 4.73
CA LYS A 101 -22.39 25.27 5.78
C LYS A 101 -22.21 26.78 5.83
#